data_AF-A0A417Y1J1-F1
#
_entry.id   AF-A0A417Y1J1-F1
#
_cell.length_a   1.000
_cell.length_b   1.000
_cell.length_c   1.000
_cell.angle_alpha   90.00
_cell.angle_beta   90.00
_cell.angle_gamma   90.00
#
_symmetry.space_group_name_H-M   'P 1'
#
loop_
_entity.id
_entity.type
_entity.pdbx_description
1 polymer ?
#
loop_
_entity_poly.entity_id
_entity_poly.type
_entity_poly.pdbx_seq_one_letter_code
_entity_poly.pdbx_strand_id
1 'polypeptide(L)'
;MSYREPAPTRVRRTRSTVLAALVVGAAVVGVLTWQSTTTSSTSASPLDFLRGEHGGALGEADGAVPDGTSVFDDDVPAVANLDPALLDAVREAAADAATIGVQLVVNSGWRSADYQEQLLREAVSEYGSEEEAARWVASPETSAHVSGDAIDLGPSAATAWLSEYGAAYGLCQIYDNEPWHYELRPDAVEDGCPPRYADPTEDPRMQQ
;
A
#
# COMPACT_ATOMS: atom_id res chain seq x y z
N MET A 1 52.21 62.07 -11.29
CA MET A 1 53.39 61.27 -10.91
C MET A 1 52.93 60.18 -9.95
N SER A 2 53.40 58.97 -10.21
CA SER A 2 53.28 57.73 -9.41
C SER A 2 51.95 56.99 -9.41
N TYR A 3 51.85 56.10 -10.40
CA TYR A 3 51.19 54.80 -10.32
C TYR A 3 51.68 54.00 -9.09
N ARG A 4 50.78 53.29 -8.41
CA ARG A 4 51.13 52.12 -7.59
C ARG A 4 50.09 51.03 -7.79
N GLU A 5 50.55 49.91 -8.35
CA GLU A 5 49.82 48.66 -8.57
C GLU A 5 49.26 48.05 -7.28
N PRO A 6 48.19 47.24 -7.38
CA PRO A 6 47.69 46.42 -6.29
C PRO A 6 48.53 45.13 -6.12
N ALA A 7 48.75 44.72 -4.88
CA ALA A 7 49.42 43.47 -4.54
C ALA A 7 48.45 42.26 -4.60
N PRO A 8 48.89 41.07 -5.04
CA PRO A 8 48.03 39.88 -5.13
C PRO A 8 47.96 39.12 -3.79
N THR A 9 46.77 38.76 -3.35
CA THR A 9 46.55 37.72 -2.33
C THR A 9 46.16 36.41 -3.00
N ARG A 10 46.82 35.34 -2.57
CA ARG A 10 46.75 33.98 -3.11
C ARG A 10 46.05 33.09 -2.06
N VAL A 11 45.48 31.97 -2.53
CA VAL A 11 45.11 30.75 -1.76
C VAL A 11 43.70 30.80 -1.13
N ARG A 12 42.79 29.82 -1.25
CA ARG A 12 42.79 28.44 -1.77
C ARG A 12 41.37 28.10 -2.25
N ARG A 13 41.22 27.53 -3.45
CA ARG A 13 39.98 26.87 -3.89
C ARG A 13 39.87 25.50 -3.21
N THR A 14 38.87 25.29 -2.38
CA THR A 14 38.45 23.95 -1.94
C THR A 14 37.60 23.33 -3.06
N ARG A 15 38.06 22.18 -3.56
CA ARG A 15 37.36 21.37 -4.56
C ARG A 15 36.39 20.45 -3.81
N SER A 16 35.09 20.67 -3.95
CA SER A 16 34.07 19.71 -3.51
C SER A 16 33.96 18.60 -4.55
N THR A 17 34.34 17.39 -4.18
CA THR A 17 34.17 16.18 -4.99
C THR A 17 32.75 15.64 -4.78
N VAL A 18 31.92 15.74 -5.83
CA VAL A 18 30.64 15.04 -5.94
C VAL A 18 30.95 13.62 -6.46
N LEU A 19 30.67 12.59 -5.67
CA LEU A 19 30.67 11.21 -6.12
C LEU A 19 29.25 10.82 -6.47
N ALA A 20 28.98 10.76 -7.78
CA ALA A 20 27.79 10.17 -8.36
C ALA A 20 27.92 8.64 -8.29
N ALA A 21 26.94 7.96 -7.69
CA ALA A 21 26.80 6.51 -7.77
C ALA A 21 25.86 6.17 -8.93
N LEU A 22 26.45 5.70 -10.04
CA LEU A 22 25.73 5.05 -11.14
C LEU A 22 25.64 3.55 -10.83
N VAL A 23 24.43 3.04 -10.59
CA VAL A 23 24.18 1.60 -10.58
C VAL A 23 23.88 1.16 -12.01
N VAL A 24 24.79 0.39 -12.58
CA VAL A 24 24.70 -0.19 -13.92
C VAL A 24 23.79 -1.42 -13.87
N GLY A 25 22.67 -1.37 -14.59
CA GLY A 25 21.85 -2.55 -14.89
C GLY A 25 22.57 -3.47 -15.87
N ALA A 26 22.79 -4.72 -15.48
CA ALA A 26 23.29 -5.77 -16.36
C ALA A 26 22.09 -6.50 -16.98
N ALA A 27 21.83 -6.23 -18.26
CA ALA A 27 20.99 -7.07 -19.11
C ALA A 27 21.82 -8.27 -19.58
N VAL A 28 21.34 -9.50 -19.34
CA VAL A 28 21.87 -10.71 -19.98
C VAL A 28 20.78 -11.28 -20.87
N VAL A 29 20.98 -11.12 -22.18
CA VAL A 29 20.30 -11.88 -23.23
C VAL A 29 21.09 -13.18 -23.41
N GLY A 30 20.40 -14.32 -23.30
CA GLY A 30 20.96 -15.64 -23.56
C GLY A 30 19.89 -16.57 -24.12
N VAL A 31 19.61 -16.45 -25.41
CA VAL A 31 18.87 -17.46 -26.18
C VAL A 31 19.83 -18.59 -26.50
N LEU A 32 19.57 -19.80 -25.98
CA LEU A 32 20.17 -21.04 -26.45
C LEU A 32 19.11 -22.15 -26.39
N THR A 33 18.58 -22.48 -27.56
CA THR A 33 17.74 -23.63 -27.83
C THR A 33 18.56 -24.91 -27.76
N TRP A 34 18.11 -25.92 -27.00
CA TRP A 34 18.45 -27.32 -27.27
C TRP A 34 17.19 -28.18 -27.16
N GLN A 35 16.84 -28.80 -28.28
CA GLN A 35 15.87 -29.87 -28.36
C GLN A 35 16.55 -31.16 -27.88
N SER A 36 15.87 -31.93 -27.03
CA SER A 36 16.09 -33.36 -26.91
C SER A 36 14.76 -34.01 -26.56
N THR A 37 14.24 -34.76 -27.52
CA THR A 37 13.11 -35.66 -27.38
C THR A 37 13.49 -36.83 -26.48
N THR A 38 12.79 -37.00 -25.37
CA THR A 38 12.71 -38.30 -24.67
C THR A 38 11.27 -38.56 -24.29
N THR A 39 10.66 -39.49 -25.02
CA THR A 39 9.41 -40.16 -24.68
C THR A 39 9.63 -40.98 -23.42
N SER A 40 8.82 -40.74 -22.38
CA SER A 40 8.59 -41.71 -21.31
C SER A 40 7.12 -41.64 -20.92
N SER A 41 6.42 -42.72 -21.24
CA SER A 41 5.04 -42.99 -20.87
C SER A 41 4.93 -43.15 -19.36
N THR A 42 4.04 -42.38 -18.72
CA THR A 42 3.61 -42.65 -17.35
C THR A 42 2.10 -42.83 -17.34
N SER A 43 1.72 -44.02 -16.91
CA SER A 43 0.38 -44.57 -16.78
C SER A 43 -0.53 -43.65 -15.98
N ALA A 44 -1.64 -43.21 -16.60
CA ALA A 44 -2.72 -42.52 -15.89
C ALA A 44 -3.38 -43.50 -14.91
N SER A 45 -3.29 -43.21 -13.61
CA SER A 45 -4.14 -43.85 -12.60
C SER A 45 -5.42 -43.01 -12.47
N PRO A 46 -6.63 -43.61 -12.53
CA PRO A 46 -7.90 -42.88 -12.63
C PRO A 46 -8.42 -42.35 -11.27
N LEU A 47 -7.54 -41.90 -10.37
CA LEU A 47 -7.91 -41.53 -9.00
C LEU A 47 -7.68 -40.06 -8.63
N ASP A 48 -7.52 -39.15 -9.59
CA ASP A 48 -7.47 -37.70 -9.29
C ASP A 48 -8.85 -37.02 -9.29
N PHE A 49 -9.94 -37.77 -9.48
CA PHE A 49 -11.29 -37.20 -9.49
C PHE A 49 -11.93 -36.99 -8.10
N LEU A 50 -11.15 -37.13 -7.02
CA LEU A 50 -11.60 -36.84 -5.65
C LEU A 50 -10.58 -36.01 -4.86
N ARG A 51 -10.03 -34.96 -5.47
CA ARG A 51 -9.41 -33.87 -4.70
C ARG A 51 -10.21 -32.59 -4.89
N GLY A 52 -11.37 -32.57 -4.24
CA GLY A 52 -12.01 -31.32 -3.84
C GLY A 52 -11.21 -30.67 -2.72
N GLU A 53 -10.00 -30.17 -3.03
CA GLU A 53 -9.36 -29.10 -2.28
C GLU A 53 -9.48 -27.85 -3.16
N HIS A 54 -10.65 -27.23 -3.16
CA HIS A 54 -10.77 -25.83 -3.60
C HIS A 54 -10.36 -24.92 -2.44
N GLY A 55 -9.12 -25.08 -1.95
CA GLY A 55 -8.39 -23.96 -1.36
C GLY A 55 -7.83 -23.16 -2.52
N GLY A 56 -8.69 -22.43 -3.23
CA GLY A 56 -8.24 -21.52 -4.29
C GLY A 56 -7.24 -20.54 -3.68
N ALA A 57 -6.16 -20.23 -4.41
CA ALA A 57 -5.31 -19.13 -4.01
C ALA A 57 -6.19 -17.87 -3.87
N LEU A 58 -6.06 -17.17 -2.74
CA LEU A 58 -6.79 -15.94 -2.46
C LEU A 58 -6.58 -14.96 -3.63
N GLY A 59 -7.66 -14.37 -4.12
CA GLY A 59 -7.65 -13.55 -5.33
C GLY A 59 -8.52 -12.30 -5.22
N GLU A 60 -8.90 -11.70 -6.35
CA GLU A 60 -9.70 -10.46 -6.37
C GLU A 60 -11.02 -10.61 -5.62
N ALA A 61 -11.66 -11.79 -5.71
CA ALA A 61 -12.89 -12.12 -4.97
C ALA A 61 -12.73 -12.00 -3.45
N ASP A 62 -11.50 -12.18 -2.95
CA ASP A 62 -11.15 -12.12 -1.54
C ASP A 62 -10.64 -10.74 -1.11
N GLY A 63 -10.53 -9.78 -2.04
CA GLY A 63 -10.06 -8.41 -1.79
C GLY A 63 -8.67 -8.09 -2.32
N ALA A 64 -8.05 -8.96 -3.13
CA ALA A 64 -6.81 -8.59 -3.82
C ALA A 64 -7.07 -7.45 -4.83
N VAL A 65 -6.17 -6.47 -4.87
CA VAL A 65 -6.34 -5.26 -5.68
C VAL A 65 -5.47 -5.31 -6.93
N PRO A 66 -6.04 -5.25 -8.15
CA PRO A 66 -5.27 -5.08 -9.37
C PRO A 66 -4.47 -3.77 -9.40
N ASP A 67 -3.29 -3.78 -10.03
CA ASP A 67 -2.45 -2.59 -10.14
C ASP A 67 -3.18 -1.42 -10.81
N GLY A 68 -3.15 -0.26 -10.18
CA GLY A 68 -3.76 0.97 -10.70
C GLY A 68 -5.27 1.08 -10.48
N THR A 69 -5.85 0.19 -9.66
CA THR A 69 -7.27 0.29 -9.25
C THR A 69 -7.56 1.67 -8.66
N SER A 70 -8.63 2.27 -9.14
CA SER A 70 -9.20 3.52 -8.67
C SER A 70 -10.43 3.26 -7.81
N VAL A 71 -10.85 4.28 -7.07
CA VAL A 71 -12.08 4.23 -6.25
C VAL A 71 -13.36 4.21 -7.08
N PHE A 72 -13.25 4.28 -8.41
CA PHE A 72 -14.37 4.25 -9.36
C PHE A 72 -14.53 2.89 -10.05
N ASP A 73 -13.66 1.92 -9.77
CA ASP A 73 -13.73 0.57 -10.37
C ASP A 73 -14.69 -0.32 -9.57
N ASP A 74 -16.00 -0.11 -9.80
CA ASP A 74 -17.13 -0.77 -9.10
C ASP A 74 -17.16 -2.31 -9.24
N ASP A 75 -16.42 -2.85 -10.20
CA ASP A 75 -16.31 -4.28 -10.47
C ASP A 75 -15.17 -4.97 -9.70
N VAL A 76 -14.30 -4.21 -9.02
CA VAL A 76 -13.25 -4.75 -8.14
C VAL A 76 -13.83 -4.97 -6.73
N PRO A 77 -13.86 -6.20 -6.18
CA PRO A 77 -14.48 -6.46 -4.87
C PRO A 77 -13.90 -5.66 -3.71
N ALA A 78 -12.60 -5.34 -3.74
CA ALA A 78 -11.95 -4.48 -2.76
C ALA A 78 -12.54 -3.06 -2.71
N VAL A 79 -13.15 -2.57 -3.80
CA VAL A 79 -13.84 -1.28 -3.88
C VAL A 79 -15.34 -1.46 -3.65
N ALA A 80 -15.94 -2.44 -4.32
CA ALA A 80 -17.38 -2.67 -4.33
C ALA A 80 -17.97 -3.02 -2.95
N ASN A 81 -17.17 -3.63 -2.08
CA ASN A 81 -17.59 -4.07 -0.75
C ASN A 81 -17.20 -3.10 0.37
N LEU A 82 -16.69 -1.91 0.05
CA LEU A 82 -16.49 -0.85 1.05
C LEU A 82 -17.84 -0.37 1.61
N ASP A 83 -17.81 0.16 2.83
CA ASP A 83 -18.96 0.90 3.36
C ASP A 83 -19.34 2.01 2.36
N PRO A 84 -20.63 2.11 1.98
CA PRO A 84 -21.05 3.07 0.95
C PRO A 84 -20.74 4.53 1.32
N ALA A 85 -20.82 4.91 2.59
CA ALA A 85 -20.53 6.28 3.00
C ALA A 85 -19.02 6.57 2.94
N LEU A 86 -18.18 5.60 3.28
CA LEU A 86 -16.74 5.70 3.07
C LEU A 86 -16.42 5.85 1.57
N LEU A 87 -16.99 4.99 0.73
CA LEU A 87 -16.75 5.01 -0.71
C LEU A 87 -17.17 6.35 -1.35
N ASP A 88 -18.32 6.89 -0.96
CA ASP A 88 -18.78 8.20 -1.42
C ASP A 88 -17.81 9.32 -1.02
N ALA A 89 -17.37 9.36 0.24
CA ALA A 89 -16.41 10.35 0.72
C ALA A 89 -15.07 10.28 -0.01
N VAL A 90 -14.53 9.07 -0.22
CA VAL A 90 -13.27 8.88 -0.96
C VAL A 90 -13.40 9.28 -2.42
N ARG A 91 -14.55 9.04 -3.05
CA ARG A 91 -14.82 9.46 -4.44
C ARG A 91 -14.87 10.97 -4.59
N GLU A 92 -15.49 11.67 -3.64
CA GLU A 92 -15.51 13.13 -3.62
C GLU A 92 -14.08 13.68 -3.49
N ALA A 93 -13.31 13.18 -2.51
CA ALA A 93 -11.92 13.55 -2.31
C ALA A 93 -11.05 13.26 -3.55
N ALA A 94 -11.22 12.08 -4.18
CA ALA A 94 -10.48 11.70 -5.38
C ALA A 94 -10.79 12.61 -6.58
N ALA A 95 -12.05 13.01 -6.75
CA ALA A 95 -12.45 13.93 -7.82
C ALA A 95 -11.79 15.30 -7.66
N ASP A 96 -11.80 15.85 -6.45
CA ASP A 96 -11.20 17.16 -6.16
C ASP A 96 -9.68 17.14 -6.26
N ALA A 97 -9.02 16.11 -5.70
CA ALA A 97 -7.58 15.91 -5.81
C ALA A 97 -7.12 15.84 -7.29
N ALA A 98 -7.90 15.17 -8.14
CA ALA A 98 -7.58 15.04 -9.56
C ALA A 98 -7.58 16.40 -10.30
N THR A 99 -8.36 17.39 -9.85
CA THR A 99 -8.39 18.74 -10.47
C THR A 99 -7.05 19.47 -10.39
N ILE A 100 -6.22 19.11 -9.41
CA ILE A 100 -4.87 19.65 -9.21
C ILE A 100 -3.77 18.62 -9.53
N GLY A 101 -4.13 17.51 -10.18
CA GLY A 101 -3.19 16.50 -10.66
C GLY A 101 -2.72 15.49 -9.61
N VAL A 102 -3.44 15.36 -8.49
CA VAL A 102 -3.19 14.31 -7.49
C VAL A 102 -4.14 13.15 -7.75
N GLN A 103 -3.60 11.98 -8.09
CA GLN A 103 -4.38 10.76 -8.33
C GLN A 103 -4.37 9.88 -7.08
N LEU A 104 -5.55 9.46 -6.64
CA LEU A 104 -5.71 8.42 -5.62
C LEU A 104 -5.78 7.05 -6.29
N VAL A 105 -5.00 6.10 -5.79
CA VAL A 105 -4.93 4.69 -6.21
C VAL A 105 -5.22 3.84 -4.98
N VAL A 106 -6.06 2.82 -5.14
CA VAL A 106 -6.37 1.86 -4.08
C VAL A 106 -5.23 0.86 -3.99
N ASN A 107 -4.60 0.76 -2.81
CA ASN A 107 -3.62 -0.28 -2.51
C ASN A 107 -4.29 -1.48 -1.82
N SER A 108 -5.30 -1.21 -0.98
CA SER A 108 -6.12 -2.18 -0.29
C SER A 108 -7.47 -1.54 0.04
N GLY A 109 -8.55 -2.31 -0.02
CA GLY A 109 -9.89 -1.85 0.34
C GLY A 109 -10.55 -2.90 1.22
N TRP A 110 -11.77 -3.30 0.88
CA TRP A 110 -12.40 -4.44 1.54
C TRP A 110 -11.57 -5.73 1.33
N ARG A 111 -11.48 -6.55 2.38
CA ARG A 111 -10.86 -7.88 2.35
C ARG A 111 -11.75 -8.92 3.02
N SER A 112 -11.71 -10.16 2.54
CA SER A 112 -12.32 -11.27 3.24
C SER A 112 -11.58 -11.59 4.55
N ALA A 113 -12.26 -12.24 5.49
CA ALA A 113 -11.65 -12.71 6.73
C ALA A 113 -10.52 -13.73 6.47
N ASP A 114 -10.68 -14.61 5.48
CA ASP A 114 -9.65 -15.59 5.12
C ASP A 114 -8.39 -14.91 4.54
N TYR A 115 -8.56 -13.83 3.77
CA TYR A 115 -7.44 -13.04 3.28
C TYR A 115 -6.75 -12.29 4.42
N GLN A 116 -7.50 -11.68 5.33
CA GLN A 116 -6.94 -11.03 6.52
C GLN A 116 -6.14 -12.02 7.38
N GLU A 117 -6.66 -13.23 7.57
CA GLU A 117 -5.99 -14.30 8.33
C GLU A 117 -4.69 -14.76 7.66
N GLN A 118 -4.65 -14.81 6.31
CA GLN A 118 -3.40 -15.06 5.60
C GLN A 118 -2.37 -13.96 5.85
N LEU A 119 -2.77 -12.69 5.75
CA LEU A 119 -1.87 -11.55 5.96
C LEU A 119 -1.32 -11.50 7.39
N LEU A 120 -2.15 -11.83 8.39
CA LEU A 120 -1.70 -11.93 9.77
C LEU A 120 -0.64 -13.02 9.93
N ARG A 121 -0.87 -14.21 9.36
CA ARG A 121 0.12 -15.30 9.39
C ARG A 121 1.43 -14.93 8.71
N GLU A 122 1.36 -14.20 7.59
CA GLU A 122 2.54 -13.69 6.88
C GLU A 122 3.30 -12.66 7.72
N ALA A 123 2.60 -11.71 8.33
CA ALA A 123 3.19 -10.73 9.23
C ALA A 123 3.86 -11.38 10.46
N VAL A 124 3.22 -12.39 11.07
CA VAL A 124 3.85 -13.16 12.16
C VAL A 124 5.12 -13.86 11.70
N SER A 125 5.12 -14.41 10.49
CA SER A 125 6.33 -15.02 9.91
C SER A 125 7.44 -14.00 9.65
N GLU A 126 7.09 -12.76 9.27
CA GLU A 126 8.04 -11.69 8.98
C GLU A 126 8.61 -11.06 10.25
N TYR A 127 7.75 -10.72 11.20
CA TYR A 127 8.12 -9.98 12.42
C TYR A 127 8.48 -10.90 13.60
N GLY A 128 8.18 -12.19 13.51
CA GLY A 128 8.64 -13.22 14.44
C GLY A 128 7.73 -13.45 15.65
N SER A 129 6.70 -12.63 15.86
CA SER A 129 5.68 -12.85 16.88
C SER A 129 4.36 -12.18 16.49
N GLU A 130 3.26 -12.65 17.10
CA GLU A 130 1.95 -11.98 17.02
C GLU A 130 1.99 -10.57 17.60
N GLU A 131 2.75 -10.36 18.68
CA GLU A 131 2.90 -9.04 19.32
C GLU A 131 3.54 -8.01 18.40
N GLU A 132 4.61 -8.36 17.67
CA GLU A 132 5.24 -7.43 16.73
C GLU A 132 4.41 -7.28 15.44
N ALA A 133 3.74 -8.34 14.98
CA ALA A 133 2.87 -8.29 13.82
C ALA A 133 1.62 -7.42 14.04
N ALA A 134 1.07 -7.42 15.26
CA ALA A 134 -0.11 -6.64 15.63
C ALA A 134 0.08 -5.12 15.48
N ARG A 135 1.33 -4.65 15.35
CA ARG A 135 1.66 -3.25 15.06
C ARG A 135 1.41 -2.85 13.60
N TRP A 136 1.07 -3.81 12.73
CA TRP A 136 0.92 -3.61 11.29
C TRP A 136 -0.30 -4.33 10.71
N VAL A 137 -0.71 -5.45 11.29
CA VAL A 137 -1.80 -6.29 10.76
C VAL A 137 -2.74 -6.69 11.88
N ALA A 138 -3.98 -6.18 11.80
CA ALA A 138 -5.08 -6.56 12.69
C ALA A 138 -5.57 -7.99 12.45
N SER A 139 -6.26 -8.55 13.45
CA SER A 139 -6.92 -9.86 13.32
C SER A 139 -8.12 -9.81 12.36
N PRO A 140 -8.60 -10.96 11.85
CA PRO A 140 -9.82 -11.02 11.04
C PRO A 140 -11.05 -10.42 11.72
N GLU A 141 -11.15 -10.52 13.05
CA GLU A 141 -12.29 -10.04 13.84
C GLU A 141 -12.30 -8.53 14.04
N THR A 142 -11.12 -7.89 13.98
CA THR A 142 -10.93 -6.49 14.37
C THR A 142 -10.53 -5.58 13.21
N SER A 143 -10.10 -6.15 12.08
CA SER A 143 -9.69 -5.40 10.90
C SER A 143 -10.85 -4.60 10.29
N ALA A 144 -10.67 -3.28 10.21
CA ALA A 144 -11.62 -2.38 9.55
C ALA A 144 -11.71 -2.64 8.03
N HIS A 145 -10.71 -3.28 7.41
CA HIS A 145 -10.83 -3.72 6.02
C HIS A 145 -11.80 -4.89 5.85
N VAL A 146 -11.95 -5.74 6.87
CA VAL A 146 -12.89 -6.86 6.83
C VAL A 146 -14.34 -6.37 6.92
N SER A 147 -14.58 -5.33 7.73
CA SER A 147 -15.89 -4.69 7.80
C SER A 147 -16.18 -3.73 6.64
N GLY A 148 -15.18 -3.38 5.83
CA GLY A 148 -15.30 -2.41 4.74
C GLY A 148 -15.20 -0.95 5.18
N ASP A 149 -14.81 -0.70 6.43
CA ASP A 149 -14.73 0.63 7.05
C ASP A 149 -13.38 1.33 6.88
N ALA A 150 -12.42 0.70 6.18
CA ALA A 150 -11.09 1.25 5.91
C ALA A 150 -10.65 1.06 4.46
N ILE A 151 -9.77 1.96 4.02
CA ILE A 151 -9.14 1.92 2.71
C ILE A 151 -7.67 2.38 2.81
N ASP A 152 -6.79 1.67 2.11
CA ASP A 152 -5.39 2.04 1.94
C ASP A 152 -5.19 2.71 0.59
N LEU A 153 -4.69 3.94 0.62
CA LEU A 153 -4.55 4.77 -0.56
C LEU A 153 -3.08 5.08 -0.85
N GLY A 154 -2.76 5.19 -2.14
CA GLY A 154 -1.47 5.62 -2.65
C GLY A 154 -1.62 6.48 -3.90
N PRO A 155 -0.49 6.91 -4.51
CA PRO A 155 0.87 6.87 -3.97
C PRO A 155 1.06 7.88 -2.83
N SER A 156 2.29 8.03 -2.31
CA SER A 156 2.60 8.95 -1.19
C SER A 156 2.21 10.42 -1.43
N ALA A 157 2.11 10.87 -2.68
CA ALA A 157 1.58 12.19 -3.00
C ALA A 157 0.07 12.31 -2.69
N ALA A 158 -0.69 11.23 -2.90
CA ALA A 158 -2.11 11.17 -2.54
C ALA A 158 -2.31 11.17 -1.03
N THR A 159 -1.51 10.39 -0.29
CA THR A 159 -1.59 10.38 1.17
C THR A 159 -1.14 11.69 1.80
N ALA A 160 -0.13 12.36 1.22
CA ALA A 160 0.24 13.70 1.63
C ALA A 160 -0.90 14.70 1.43
N TRP A 161 -1.61 14.63 0.29
CA TRP A 161 -2.78 15.45 0.05
C TRP A 161 -3.93 15.13 1.02
N LEU A 162 -4.25 13.86 1.23
CA LEU A 162 -5.28 13.44 2.19
C LEU A 162 -4.94 13.82 3.64
N SER A 163 -3.67 13.83 4.01
CA SER A 163 -3.26 14.32 5.34
C SER A 163 -3.54 15.81 5.53
N GLU A 164 -3.59 16.61 4.46
CA GLU A 164 -3.85 18.05 4.53
C GLU A 164 -5.33 18.38 4.33
N TYR A 165 -6.01 17.67 3.43
CA TYR A 165 -7.37 17.99 2.97
C TYR A 165 -8.43 16.96 3.36
N GLY A 166 -8.04 15.76 3.80
CA GLY A 166 -8.94 14.62 4.02
C GLY A 166 -10.04 14.89 5.05
N ALA A 167 -9.76 15.67 6.10
CA ALA A 167 -10.74 16.01 7.13
C ALA A 167 -11.99 16.70 6.56
N ALA A 168 -11.86 17.49 5.49
CA ALA A 168 -12.99 18.15 4.84
C ALA A 168 -14.01 17.16 4.23
N TYR A 169 -13.60 15.91 4.01
CA TYR A 169 -14.43 14.81 3.51
C TYR A 169 -14.75 13.79 4.61
N GLY A 170 -14.36 14.06 5.86
CA GLY A 170 -14.44 13.09 6.95
C GLY A 170 -13.41 11.95 6.84
N LEU A 171 -12.40 12.04 5.97
CA LEU A 171 -11.39 11.00 5.79
C LEU A 171 -10.20 11.25 6.71
N CYS A 172 -9.98 10.33 7.64
CA CYS A 172 -8.94 10.48 8.65
C CYS A 172 -7.94 9.33 8.62
N GLN A 173 -6.65 9.70 8.62
CA GLN A 173 -5.59 8.77 8.94
C GLN A 173 -5.71 8.36 10.40
N ILE A 174 -5.72 7.07 10.70
CA ILE A 174 -5.96 6.56 12.07
C ILE A 174 -4.65 6.25 12.80
N TYR A 175 -3.63 5.74 12.09
CA TYR A 175 -2.37 5.30 12.70
C TYR A 175 -1.18 6.10 12.18
N ASP A 176 -0.30 6.56 13.07
CA ASP A 176 0.89 7.34 12.73
C ASP A 176 1.87 6.55 11.83
N ASN A 177 1.99 5.24 12.04
CA ASN A 177 2.86 4.35 11.27
C ASN A 177 2.28 3.92 9.90
N GLU A 178 1.02 4.23 9.62
CA GLU A 178 0.32 3.84 8.39
C GLU A 178 -0.26 5.07 7.68
N PRO A 179 0.57 5.90 7.03
CA PRO A 179 0.11 7.09 6.30
C PRO A 179 -0.83 6.79 5.13
N TRP A 180 -0.99 5.53 4.75
CA TRP A 180 -1.90 5.08 3.70
C TRP A 180 -3.29 4.69 4.22
N HIS A 181 -3.48 4.40 5.52
CA HIS A 181 -4.71 3.86 6.09
C HIS A 181 -5.69 4.97 6.48
N TYR A 182 -6.84 5.02 5.81
CA TYR A 182 -7.90 6.01 6.07
C TYR A 182 -9.22 5.33 6.43
N GLU A 183 -9.92 5.94 7.38
CA GLU A 183 -11.29 5.57 7.76
C GLU A 183 -12.20 6.79 7.75
N LEU A 184 -13.50 6.56 7.61
CA LEU A 184 -14.50 7.63 7.71
C LEU A 184 -14.73 8.03 9.17
N ARG A 185 -14.68 9.33 9.42
CA ARG A 185 -15.02 10.03 10.67
C ARG A 185 -15.86 11.24 10.29
N PRO A 186 -17.20 11.09 10.17
CA PRO A 186 -18.06 12.16 9.64
C PRO A 186 -17.94 13.48 10.40
N ASP A 187 -17.75 13.41 11.72
CA ASP A 187 -17.58 14.58 12.58
C ASP A 187 -16.30 15.39 12.25
N ALA A 188 -15.32 14.79 11.56
CA ALA A 188 -14.07 15.45 11.21
C ALA A 188 -14.24 16.61 10.21
N VAL A 189 -15.36 16.67 9.49
CA VAL A 189 -15.70 17.81 8.63
C VAL A 189 -15.83 19.10 9.46
N GLU A 190 -16.37 18.99 10.67
CA GLU A 190 -16.60 20.13 11.56
C GLU A 190 -15.48 20.26 12.61
N ASP A 191 -15.06 19.14 13.20
CA ASP A 191 -14.19 19.11 14.37
C ASP A 191 -12.72 18.81 14.03
N GLY A 192 -12.43 18.45 12.78
CA GLY A 192 -11.14 17.89 12.36
C GLY A 192 -10.97 16.43 12.78
N CYS A 193 -9.92 15.78 12.27
CA CYS A 193 -9.66 14.38 12.58
C CYS A 193 -9.35 14.16 14.06
N PRO A 194 -9.81 13.04 14.65
CA PRO A 194 -9.43 12.67 16.01
C PRO A 194 -7.91 12.45 16.12
N PRO A 195 -7.35 12.49 17.34
CA PRO A 195 -5.96 12.11 17.55
C PRO A 195 -5.66 10.72 16.98
N ARG A 196 -4.54 10.60 16.29
CA ARG A 196 -4.05 9.33 15.74
C ARG A 196 -3.44 8.48 16.86
N TYR A 197 -3.54 7.17 16.69
CA TYR A 197 -2.80 6.18 17.50
C TYR A 197 -1.38 6.03 16.94
N ALA A 198 -0.41 5.59 17.77
CA ALA A 198 0.95 5.36 17.28
C ALA A 198 0.98 4.21 16.24
N ASP A 199 0.25 3.14 16.54
CA ASP A 199 0.02 1.97 15.70
C ASP A 199 -1.27 1.24 16.16
N PRO A 200 -1.75 0.20 15.43
CA PRO A 200 -2.99 -0.50 15.76
C PRO A 200 -3.05 -1.09 17.18
N THR A 201 -1.91 -1.37 17.82
CA THR A 201 -1.91 -1.93 19.18
C THR A 201 -2.44 -0.96 20.25
N GLU A 202 -2.46 0.35 19.95
CA GLU A 202 -3.02 1.36 20.85
C GLU A 202 -4.51 1.62 20.62
N ASP A 203 -5.11 1.07 19.55
CA ASP A 203 -6.54 1.22 19.27
C ASP A 203 -7.36 0.25 20.14
N PRO A 204 -8.27 0.74 21.01
CA PRO A 204 -9.11 -0.10 21.85
C PRO A 204 -9.96 -1.12 21.08
N ARG A 205 -10.26 -0.88 19.79
CA ARG A 205 -11.01 -1.80 18.92
C ARG A 205 -10.24 -3.10 18.67
N MET A 206 -8.91 -3.06 18.74
CA MET A 206 -8.01 -4.19 18.48
C MET A 206 -7.80 -5.11 19.69
N GLN A 207 -8.38 -4.77 20.84
CA GLN A 207 -8.14 -5.44 22.13
C GLN A 207 -9.27 -6.41 22.54
N GLN A 208 -10.04 -6.91 21.56
CA GLN A 208 -11.25 -7.73 21.78
C GLN A 208 -10.97 -9.23 21.94
#